data_AF-A0A7C4XJ51-F1
#
_entry.id   AF-A0A7C4XJ51-F1
#
_cell.length_a   1.000
_cell.length_b   1.000
_cell.length_c   1.000
_cell.angle_alpha   90.00
_cell.angle_beta   90.00
_cell.angle_gamma   90.00
#
_symmetry.space_group_name_H-M   'P 1'
#
loop_
_entity.id
_entity.type
_entity.pdbx_description
1 polymer ?
#
loop_
_entity_poly.entity_id
_entity_poly.type
_entity_poly.pdbx_seq_one_letter_code
_entity_poly.pdbx_strand_id
1 'polypeptide(L)'
;MQQIKECKQDTRLGTCKVIENLLEANKCQIAISDQFGDPGYIKNALMEKGRRIELYQTPHAERDLAVVAASILAREEFISKMEELSEIYQFDFPKESSNVDEKAKEFVEIYGVDALKNVAKIHFSNTSRIVGRELKLDRIEEFEREIKRNKPEHPTGEYYSTLRLECFSLLDSFESELRRFIESKLKLAYGDDWWERCIPKNIRDKAEKILKEEIKNGETVSKLDGLQFSHYEQIICDSQNWKVLQVIFGDKNVLMGHFRTIVEIRNRVAHNREITLDDKIKLLGSLVYIRTKLKGQKTLDNLLD
;
A
#
# COMPACT_ATOMS: atom_id res chain seq x y z
N MET A 1 20.40 1.94 0.79
CA MET A 1 20.53 2.71 -0.48
C MET A 1 19.20 3.00 -1.19
N GLN A 2 18.18 2.14 -1.11
CA GLN A 2 16.85 2.35 -1.73
C GLN A 2 16.09 3.58 -1.17
N GLN A 3 16.00 3.73 0.15
CA GLN A 3 15.30 4.87 0.81
C GLN A 3 15.94 6.23 0.53
N ILE A 4 17.27 6.24 0.37
CA ILE A 4 18.02 7.45 -0.01
C ILE A 4 17.65 7.87 -1.44
N LYS A 5 17.20 6.95 -2.32
CA LYS A 5 16.76 7.29 -3.68
C LYS A 5 15.33 7.86 -3.74
N GLU A 6 14.41 7.39 -2.89
CA GLU A 6 13.01 7.88 -2.85
C GLU A 6 12.88 9.26 -2.20
N CYS A 7 13.57 9.50 -1.08
CA CYS A 7 13.58 10.83 -0.44
C CYS A 7 14.18 11.90 -1.37
N LYS A 8 15.21 11.52 -2.16
CA LYS A 8 15.75 12.37 -3.23
C LYS A 8 14.68 12.69 -4.27
N GLN A 9 13.81 11.74 -4.64
CA GLN A 9 12.81 11.91 -5.69
C GLN A 9 11.72 12.92 -5.34
N ASP A 10 11.23 12.88 -4.10
CA ASP A 10 10.26 13.86 -3.59
C ASP A 10 10.89 15.25 -3.47
N THR A 11 12.15 15.31 -3.02
CA THR A 11 12.93 16.55 -2.95
C THR A 11 13.12 17.15 -4.35
N ARG A 12 13.40 16.31 -5.34
CA ARG A 12 13.54 16.70 -6.75
C ARG A 12 12.26 17.31 -7.31
N LEU A 13 11.13 16.64 -7.14
CA LEU A 13 9.84 17.10 -7.66
C LEU A 13 9.36 18.37 -6.95
N GLY A 14 9.52 18.44 -5.62
CA GLY A 14 9.25 19.63 -4.83
C GLY A 14 10.05 20.83 -5.31
N THR A 15 11.38 20.69 -5.43
CA THR A 15 12.25 21.77 -5.92
C THR A 15 11.87 22.23 -7.32
N CYS A 16 11.62 21.31 -8.26
CA CYS A 16 11.22 21.68 -9.62
C CYS A 16 9.87 22.42 -9.64
N LYS A 17 8.91 22.01 -8.79
CA LYS A 17 7.60 22.64 -8.71
C LYS A 17 7.66 24.02 -8.06
N VAL A 18 8.49 24.20 -7.04
CA VAL A 18 8.76 25.51 -6.42
C VAL A 18 9.37 26.46 -7.44
N ILE A 19 10.38 26.00 -8.19
CA ILE A 19 10.99 26.78 -9.28
C ILE A 19 9.91 27.17 -10.31
N GLU A 20 9.09 26.23 -10.76
CA GLU A 20 8.03 26.50 -11.74
C GLU A 20 7.02 27.54 -11.22
N ASN A 21 6.57 27.39 -9.98
CA ASN A 21 5.60 28.27 -9.34
C ASN A 21 6.17 29.70 -9.15
N LEU A 22 7.43 29.81 -8.71
CA LEU A 22 8.09 31.10 -8.54
C LEU A 22 8.28 31.82 -9.88
N LEU A 23 8.56 31.08 -10.96
CA LEU A 23 8.68 31.60 -12.32
C LEU A 23 7.34 32.02 -12.95
N GLU A 24 6.20 31.67 -12.35
CA GLU A 24 4.89 32.18 -12.80
C GLU A 24 4.70 33.63 -12.36
N ALA A 25 5.15 33.96 -11.16
CA ALA A 25 4.99 35.28 -10.57
C ALA A 25 6.20 36.19 -10.83
N ASN A 26 7.37 35.64 -11.14
CA ASN A 26 8.62 36.38 -11.22
C ASN A 26 9.41 36.04 -12.48
N LYS A 27 10.03 37.05 -13.09
CA LYS A 27 11.01 36.84 -14.18
C LYS A 27 12.37 36.56 -13.55
N CYS A 28 12.81 35.31 -13.62
CA CYS A 28 14.15 34.92 -13.21
C CYS A 28 14.86 34.18 -14.35
N GLN A 29 16.16 34.40 -14.49
CA GLN A 29 16.99 33.73 -15.50
C GLN A 29 17.88 32.63 -14.91
N ILE A 30 18.11 32.68 -13.59
CA ILE A 30 19.04 31.81 -12.88
C ILE A 30 18.36 31.27 -11.63
N ALA A 31 18.49 29.96 -11.38
CA ALA A 31 18.14 29.34 -10.11
C ALA A 31 19.37 28.69 -9.50
N ILE A 32 19.51 28.80 -8.17
CA ILE A 32 20.55 28.14 -7.40
C ILE A 32 19.87 27.21 -6.40
N SER A 33 20.35 25.97 -6.30
CA SER A 33 19.87 25.02 -5.29
C SER A 33 21.03 24.26 -4.67
N ASP A 34 20.83 23.80 -3.44
CA ASP A 34 21.75 22.84 -2.83
C ASP A 34 21.74 21.51 -3.60
N GLN A 35 22.88 20.84 -3.62
CA GLN A 35 23.06 19.62 -4.39
C GLN A 35 22.73 18.38 -3.55
N PHE A 36 21.50 17.88 -3.68
CA PHE A 36 21.00 16.72 -2.93
C PHE A 36 21.37 15.35 -3.55
N GLY A 37 22.07 15.34 -4.69
CA GLY A 37 22.39 14.14 -5.44
C GLY A 37 23.15 14.43 -6.74
N ASP A 38 22.95 13.58 -7.76
CA ASP A 38 23.53 13.81 -9.08
C ASP A 38 22.96 15.11 -9.69
N PRO A 39 23.77 16.00 -10.30
CA PRO A 39 23.26 17.26 -10.88
C PRO A 39 22.23 17.06 -12.00
N GLY A 40 22.28 15.94 -12.72
CA GLY A 40 21.27 15.59 -13.73
C GLY A 40 19.89 15.32 -13.10
N TYR A 41 19.84 15.08 -11.80
CA TYR A 41 18.64 14.66 -11.10
C TYR A 41 17.56 15.74 -11.08
N ILE A 42 17.87 16.97 -10.65
CA ILE A 42 16.92 18.10 -10.69
C ILE A 42 16.80 18.63 -12.12
N LYS A 43 17.93 18.77 -12.82
CA LYS A 43 17.99 19.34 -14.18
C LYS A 43 17.06 18.63 -15.16
N ASN A 44 17.01 17.30 -15.13
CA ASN A 44 16.17 16.51 -16.04
C ASN A 44 14.67 16.48 -15.63
N ALA A 45 14.34 16.93 -14.42
CA ALA A 45 12.97 16.98 -13.91
C ALA A 45 12.35 18.40 -13.97
N LEU A 46 13.11 19.38 -14.47
CA LEU A 46 12.61 20.75 -14.65
C LEU A 46 11.40 20.78 -15.58
N MET A 47 10.41 21.57 -15.18
CA MET A 47 9.16 21.82 -15.91
C MET A 47 9.37 22.88 -17.00
N GLU A 48 8.30 23.27 -17.70
CA GLU A 48 8.39 24.06 -18.93
C GLU A 48 9.10 25.41 -18.72
N LYS A 49 8.79 26.14 -17.64
CA LYS A 49 9.43 27.42 -17.33
C LYS A 49 10.81 27.20 -16.73
N GLY A 50 10.96 26.20 -15.84
CA GLY A 50 12.24 25.82 -15.26
C GLY A 50 13.31 25.43 -16.29
N ARG A 51 12.92 24.81 -17.42
CA ARG A 51 13.85 24.47 -18.52
C ARG A 51 14.38 25.69 -19.29
N ARG A 52 13.76 26.86 -19.13
CA ARG A 52 14.15 28.11 -19.80
C ARG A 52 15.15 28.93 -18.99
N ILE A 53 15.50 28.48 -17.79
CA ILE A 53 16.43 29.15 -16.89
C ILE A 53 17.68 28.30 -16.65
N GLU A 54 18.76 28.93 -16.23
CA GLU A 54 19.99 28.24 -15.87
C GLU A 54 19.94 27.78 -14.41
N LEU A 55 20.06 26.48 -14.17
CA LEU A 55 20.06 25.89 -12.83
C LEU A 55 21.48 25.53 -12.39
N TYR A 56 21.96 26.19 -11.33
CA TYR A 56 23.19 25.84 -10.64
C TYR A 56 22.89 24.99 -9.41
N GLN A 57 23.46 23.79 -9.39
CA GLN A 57 23.47 22.91 -8.23
C GLN A 57 24.90 22.85 -7.69
N THR A 58 25.10 23.27 -6.45
CA THR A 58 26.41 23.19 -5.80
C THR A 58 26.26 22.56 -4.43
N PRO A 59 27.21 21.74 -3.98
CA PRO A 59 27.35 21.45 -2.56
C PRO A 59 27.67 22.76 -1.83
N HIS A 60 27.15 22.91 -0.62
CA HIS A 60 27.33 24.12 0.20
C HIS A 60 26.65 25.37 -0.38
N ALA A 61 25.44 25.20 -0.94
CA ALA A 61 24.69 26.32 -1.52
C ALA A 61 24.23 27.36 -0.48
N GLU A 62 24.34 27.09 0.82
CA GLU A 62 24.13 28.05 1.91
C GLU A 62 25.08 29.26 1.89
N ARG A 63 26.05 29.30 0.96
CA ARG A 63 26.85 30.49 0.69
C ARG A 63 26.08 31.57 -0.06
N ASP A 64 25.00 31.19 -0.75
CA ASP A 64 24.13 32.12 -1.45
C ASP A 64 22.98 32.59 -0.53
N LEU A 65 22.79 33.90 -0.48
CA LEU A 65 21.82 34.53 0.42
C LEU A 65 20.38 34.11 0.10
N ALA A 66 20.04 33.90 -1.18
CA ALA A 66 18.70 33.47 -1.57
C ALA A 66 18.43 32.02 -1.14
N VAL A 67 19.44 31.15 -1.18
CA VAL A 67 19.34 29.77 -0.70
C VAL A 67 19.17 29.70 0.82
N VAL A 68 19.89 30.54 1.56
CA VAL A 68 19.74 30.64 3.02
C VAL A 68 18.35 31.14 3.39
N ALA A 69 17.89 32.22 2.74
CA ALA A 69 16.55 32.77 2.98
C ALA A 69 15.46 31.74 2.69
N ALA A 70 15.54 31.03 1.57
CA ALA A 70 14.62 29.95 1.22
C ALA A 70 14.63 28.80 2.26
N SER A 71 15.81 28.44 2.77
CA SER A 71 15.95 27.38 3.79
C SER A 71 15.34 27.78 5.13
N ILE A 72 15.44 29.04 5.53
CA ILE A 72 14.82 29.57 6.75
C ILE A 72 13.30 29.55 6.62
N LEU A 73 12.76 30.08 5.52
CA LEU A 73 11.31 30.10 5.26
C LEU A 73 10.73 28.67 5.19
N ALA A 74 11.43 27.75 4.53
CA ALA A 74 10.99 26.35 4.47
C ALA A 74 10.93 25.67 5.84
N ARG A 75 11.85 26.02 6.75
CA ARG A 75 11.86 25.48 8.12
C ARG A 75 10.77 26.09 9.00
N GLU A 76 10.55 27.40 8.90
CA GLU A 76 9.46 28.07 9.61
C GLU A 76 8.11 27.45 9.23
N GLU A 77 7.84 27.35 7.92
CA GLU A 77 6.60 26.76 7.42
C GLU A 77 6.46 25.29 7.86
N PHE A 78 7.56 24.52 7.87
CA PHE A 78 7.55 23.15 8.39
C PHE A 78 7.15 23.09 9.86
N ILE A 79 7.71 23.97 10.71
CA ILE A 79 7.38 24.00 12.14
C ILE A 79 5.91 24.40 12.35
N SER A 80 5.44 25.43 11.65
CA SER A 80 4.05 25.87 11.72
C SER A 80 3.07 24.77 11.31
N LYS A 81 3.36 24.05 10.21
CA LYS A 81 2.52 22.93 9.77
C LYS A 81 2.54 21.74 10.72
N MET A 82 3.67 21.49 11.37
CA MET A 82 3.73 20.46 12.42
C MET A 82 2.88 20.85 13.65
N GLU A 83 2.86 22.13 14.02
CA GLU A 83 2.02 22.62 15.13
C GLU A 83 0.52 22.55 14.79
N GLU A 84 0.13 22.97 13.59
CA GLU A 84 -1.24 22.79 13.09
C GLU A 84 -1.67 21.31 13.11
N LEU A 85 -0.79 20.41 12.66
CA LEU A 85 -1.07 18.96 12.70
C LEU A 85 -1.23 18.45 14.14
N SER A 86 -0.37 18.89 15.06
CA SER A 86 -0.47 18.55 16.48
C SER A 86 -1.80 19.02 17.09
N GLU A 87 -2.29 20.20 16.71
CA GLU A 87 -3.59 20.71 17.15
C GLU A 87 -4.76 19.92 16.56
N ILE A 88 -4.72 19.61 15.26
CA ILE A 88 -5.79 18.86 14.58
C ILE A 88 -5.97 17.47 15.21
N TYR A 89 -4.86 16.79 15.48
CA TYR A 89 -4.86 15.44 16.03
C TYR A 89 -4.71 15.40 17.55
N GLN A 90 -4.64 16.55 18.23
CA GLN A 90 -4.38 16.64 19.68
C GLN A 90 -3.28 15.67 20.12
N PHE A 91 -2.21 15.59 19.33
CA PHE A 91 -1.17 14.58 19.45
C PHE A 91 0.20 15.24 19.29
N ASP A 92 1.13 14.93 20.19
CA ASP A 92 2.46 15.52 20.15
C ASP A 92 3.36 14.76 19.16
N PHE A 93 3.58 15.34 17.99
CA PHE A 93 4.41 14.75 16.95
C PHE A 93 5.91 15.02 17.19
N PRO A 94 6.77 13.99 17.14
CA PRO A 94 8.21 14.17 17.23
C PRO A 94 8.74 14.95 16.01
N LYS A 95 9.48 16.03 16.27
CA LYS A 95 10.07 16.89 15.23
C LYS A 95 11.34 16.29 14.60
N GLU A 96 11.95 15.31 15.26
CA GLU A 96 13.18 14.63 14.84
C GLU A 96 13.00 13.11 14.72
N SER A 97 14.01 12.41 14.18
CA SER A 97 13.97 10.96 13.94
C SER A 97 14.07 10.09 15.20
N SER A 98 14.24 10.69 16.37
CA SER A 98 14.27 10.02 17.67
C SER A 98 12.84 9.69 18.13
N ASN A 99 12.63 8.45 18.59
CA ASN A 99 11.37 7.95 19.18
C ASN A 99 10.13 7.98 18.25
N VAL A 100 10.32 8.08 16.93
CA VAL A 100 9.22 8.15 15.94
C VAL A 100 8.39 6.86 15.88
N ASP A 101 9.01 5.70 16.04
CA ASP A 101 8.31 4.41 15.91
C ASP A 101 7.36 4.14 17.09
N GLU A 102 7.69 4.59 18.31
CA GLU A 102 6.84 4.47 19.49
C GLU A 102 5.64 5.41 19.41
N LYS A 103 5.90 6.69 19.09
CA LYS A 103 4.84 7.70 18.91
C LYS A 103 3.90 7.35 17.76
N ALA A 104 4.40 6.76 16.68
CA ALA A 104 3.56 6.36 15.58
C ALA A 104 2.68 5.14 15.91
N LYS A 105 3.10 4.24 16.81
CA LYS A 105 2.23 3.17 17.33
C LYS A 105 1.13 3.75 18.23
N GLU A 106 1.48 4.64 19.15
CA GLU A 106 0.49 5.37 19.97
C GLU A 106 -0.55 6.08 19.09
N PHE A 107 -0.09 6.77 18.03
CA PHE A 107 -0.97 7.44 17.08
C PHE A 107 -1.92 6.46 16.36
N VAL A 108 -1.42 5.30 15.95
CA VAL A 108 -2.24 4.26 15.29
C VAL A 108 -3.25 3.64 16.25
N GLU A 109 -2.90 3.46 17.52
CA GLU A 109 -3.83 2.94 18.53
C GLU A 109 -4.99 3.91 18.76
N ILE A 110 -4.74 5.22 18.70
CA ILE A 110 -5.77 6.25 18.93
C ILE A 110 -6.59 6.54 17.67
N TYR A 111 -5.94 6.70 16.51
CA TYR A 111 -6.56 7.22 15.28
C TYR A 111 -6.68 6.19 14.14
N GLY A 112 -6.13 5.00 14.32
CA GLY A 112 -6.14 3.93 13.33
C GLY A 112 -5.06 4.05 12.25
N VAL A 113 -4.74 2.92 11.62
CA VAL A 113 -3.69 2.79 10.60
C VAL A 113 -3.93 3.70 9.38
N ASP A 114 -5.19 3.86 8.98
CA ASP A 114 -5.57 4.72 7.85
C ASP A 114 -5.24 6.20 8.08
N ALA A 115 -5.15 6.67 9.34
CA ALA A 115 -4.81 8.05 9.66
C ALA A 115 -3.33 8.37 9.44
N LEU A 116 -2.43 7.37 9.45
CA LEU A 116 -0.99 7.57 9.23
C LEU A 116 -0.68 8.20 7.87
N LYS A 117 -1.51 7.97 6.84
CA LYS A 117 -1.31 8.57 5.51
C LYS A 117 -1.38 10.10 5.51
N ASN A 118 -2.02 10.68 6.52
CA ASN A 118 -2.21 12.12 6.64
C ASN A 118 -1.12 12.80 7.46
N VAL A 119 -0.37 12.04 8.28
CA VAL A 119 0.60 12.60 9.24
C VAL A 119 2.01 12.05 9.08
N ALA A 120 2.21 10.99 8.30
CA ALA A 120 3.50 10.32 8.15
C ALA A 120 3.82 9.96 6.69
N LYS A 121 5.12 9.87 6.39
CA LYS A 121 5.62 9.37 5.09
C LYS A 121 5.53 7.86 5.05
N ILE A 122 4.43 7.35 4.53
CA ILE A 122 4.07 5.91 4.59
C ILE A 122 5.02 4.96 3.83
N HIS A 123 5.97 5.48 3.05
CA HIS A 123 6.94 4.70 2.27
C HIS A 123 8.27 4.47 3.01
N PHE A 124 8.45 5.04 4.20
CA PHE A 124 9.63 4.76 5.04
C PHE A 124 9.57 3.36 5.66
N SER A 125 10.74 2.75 5.96
CA SER A 125 10.81 1.44 6.66
C SER A 125 10.07 1.43 7.99
N ASN A 126 9.95 2.60 8.61
CA ASN A 126 9.26 2.79 9.87
C ASN A 126 7.78 2.45 9.71
N THR A 127 7.15 2.89 8.62
CA THR A 127 5.74 2.61 8.33
C THR A 127 5.45 1.12 8.18
N SER A 128 6.33 0.36 7.53
CA SER A 128 6.20 -1.10 7.43
C SER A 128 6.31 -1.79 8.79
N ARG A 129 7.03 -1.19 9.75
CA ARG A 129 7.15 -1.65 11.14
C ARG A 129 5.94 -1.26 12.01
N ILE A 130 5.11 -0.31 11.57
CA ILE A 130 3.98 0.25 12.33
C ILE A 130 2.61 -0.24 11.79
N VAL A 131 2.44 -0.33 10.46
CA VAL A 131 1.14 -0.45 9.78
C VAL A 131 0.58 -1.86 9.69
N GLY A 132 1.40 -2.92 9.76
CA GLY A 132 0.93 -4.31 9.82
C GLY A 132 -0.34 -4.61 9.00
N ARG A 133 -0.29 -4.49 7.66
CA ARG A 133 -1.35 -4.82 6.67
C ARG A 133 -2.74 -4.18 6.86
N GLU A 134 -3.14 -3.27 5.95
CA GLU A 134 -4.50 -3.23 5.34
C GLU A 134 -4.63 -2.10 4.28
N LEU A 135 -5.27 -2.36 3.12
CA LEU A 135 -5.52 -1.37 2.05
C LEU A 135 -6.95 -1.51 1.45
N LYS A 136 -7.68 -0.39 1.26
CA LYS A 136 -9.03 -0.35 0.64
C LYS A 136 -9.07 0.18 -0.82
N LEU A 137 -9.61 -0.71 -1.66
CA LEU A 137 -10.33 -0.74 -2.94
C LEU A 137 -10.55 0.42 -3.94
N ASP A 138 -10.69 1.68 -3.57
CA ASP A 138 -11.42 2.57 -4.52
C ASP A 138 -10.52 3.13 -5.65
N ARG A 139 -9.20 2.99 -5.50
CA ARG A 139 -8.20 3.42 -6.50
C ARG A 139 -8.02 2.48 -7.69
N ILE A 140 -8.83 1.44 -7.77
CA ILE A 140 -8.59 0.35 -8.69
C ILE A 140 -9.06 0.70 -10.09
N GLU A 141 -10.31 1.14 -10.25
CA GLU A 141 -10.88 1.40 -11.58
C GLU A 141 -10.25 2.59 -12.33
N GLU A 142 -9.67 3.55 -11.61
CA GLU A 142 -9.00 4.71 -12.21
C GLU A 142 -7.57 4.38 -12.63
N PHE A 143 -6.86 3.60 -11.81
CA PHE A 143 -5.54 3.06 -12.13
C PHE A 143 -5.63 2.11 -13.34
N GLU A 144 -6.71 1.36 -13.48
CA GLU A 144 -6.97 0.51 -14.65
C GLU A 144 -7.08 1.28 -15.98
N ARG A 145 -7.60 2.52 -15.96
CA ARG A 145 -7.70 3.33 -17.17
C ARG A 145 -6.37 3.96 -17.57
N GLU A 146 -5.55 4.33 -16.60
CA GLU A 146 -4.29 5.02 -16.82
C GLU A 146 -3.18 4.07 -17.33
N ILE A 147 -3.23 2.82 -16.86
CA ILE A 147 -2.40 1.70 -17.34
C ILE A 147 -2.60 1.41 -18.82
N LYS A 148 -3.87 1.38 -19.27
CA LYS A 148 -4.21 1.04 -20.65
C LYS A 148 -3.72 2.11 -21.63
N ARG A 149 -3.50 3.32 -21.13
CA ARG A 149 -3.09 4.51 -21.88
C ARG A 149 -1.55 4.64 -22.01
N ASN A 150 -0.78 4.10 -21.07
CA ASN A 150 0.68 4.32 -20.96
C ASN A 150 1.52 3.04 -21.10
N LYS A 151 1.13 2.10 -21.97
CA LYS A 151 1.89 0.86 -22.19
C LYS A 151 3.24 1.17 -22.88
N PRO A 152 4.41 0.93 -22.25
CA PRO A 152 5.71 1.21 -22.87
C PRO A 152 6.03 0.18 -23.95
N GLU A 153 6.70 0.58 -25.04
CA GLU A 153 7.01 -0.31 -26.15
C GLU A 153 7.96 -1.46 -25.77
N HIS A 154 8.86 -1.30 -24.80
CA HIS A 154 9.57 -2.40 -24.15
C HIS A 154 9.91 -2.06 -22.68
N PRO A 155 9.17 -2.57 -21.69
CA PRO A 155 9.42 -2.31 -20.27
C PRO A 155 10.74 -2.95 -19.77
N THR A 156 11.57 -2.13 -19.12
CA THR A 156 12.84 -2.51 -18.49
C THR A 156 12.61 -3.30 -17.19
N GLY A 157 13.58 -4.13 -16.79
CA GLY A 157 13.44 -5.07 -15.67
C GLY A 157 13.12 -4.45 -14.29
N GLU A 158 13.41 -3.17 -14.08
CA GLU A 158 13.12 -2.43 -12.84
C GLU A 158 11.63 -2.05 -12.72
N TYR A 159 10.95 -1.73 -13.83
CA TYR A 159 9.51 -1.46 -13.81
C TYR A 159 8.71 -2.72 -13.41
N TYR A 160 9.14 -3.87 -13.93
CA TYR A 160 8.53 -5.16 -13.63
C TYR A 160 8.77 -5.64 -12.21
N SER A 161 9.88 -5.26 -11.59
CA SER A 161 10.12 -5.59 -10.18
C SER A 161 9.20 -4.77 -9.28
N THR A 162 9.01 -3.47 -9.53
CA THR A 162 8.05 -2.62 -8.79
C THR A 162 6.62 -3.15 -8.90
N LEU A 163 6.17 -3.44 -10.12
CA LEU A 163 4.80 -3.87 -10.37
C LEU A 163 4.45 -5.21 -9.70
N ARG A 164 5.43 -6.12 -9.67
CA ARG A 164 5.31 -7.41 -8.97
C ARG A 164 5.22 -7.23 -7.45
N LEU A 165 6.01 -6.32 -6.88
CA LEU A 165 5.99 -6.02 -5.44
C LEU A 165 4.65 -5.39 -5.02
N GLU A 166 4.10 -4.52 -5.85
CA GLU A 166 2.76 -3.98 -5.62
C GLU A 166 1.70 -5.09 -5.63
N CYS A 167 1.73 -5.97 -6.63
CA CYS A 167 0.83 -7.12 -6.69
C CYS A 167 0.99 -8.06 -5.49
N PHE A 168 2.22 -8.30 -5.05
CA PHE A 168 2.51 -9.08 -3.84
C PHE A 168 1.85 -8.46 -2.61
N SER A 169 2.06 -7.16 -2.37
CA SER A 169 1.47 -6.46 -1.22
C SER A 169 -0.06 -6.49 -1.24
N LEU A 170 -0.67 -6.31 -2.41
CA LEU A 170 -2.12 -6.38 -2.60
C LEU A 170 -2.69 -7.77 -2.27
N LEU A 171 -2.04 -8.82 -2.79
CA LEU A 171 -2.40 -10.22 -2.53
C LEU A 171 -2.28 -10.57 -1.05
N ASP A 172 -1.19 -10.14 -0.42
CA ASP A 172 -0.84 -10.42 0.97
C ASP A 172 -1.83 -9.77 1.97
N SER A 173 -2.17 -8.50 1.72
CA SER A 173 -3.22 -7.79 2.46
C SER A 173 -4.58 -8.47 2.26
N PHE A 174 -4.93 -8.82 1.02
CA PHE A 174 -6.22 -9.44 0.73
C PHE A 174 -6.36 -10.82 1.37
N GLU A 175 -5.32 -11.66 1.32
CA GLU A 175 -5.31 -12.99 1.93
C GLU A 175 -5.57 -12.88 3.45
N SER A 176 -4.99 -11.88 4.11
CA SER A 176 -5.21 -11.62 5.53
C SER A 176 -6.64 -11.17 5.86
N GLU A 177 -7.24 -10.33 5.01
CA GLU A 177 -8.64 -9.92 5.13
C GLU A 177 -9.58 -11.13 4.92
N LEU A 178 -9.29 -11.96 3.91
CA LEU A 178 -10.09 -13.13 3.57
C LEU A 178 -10.07 -14.19 4.67
N ARG A 179 -8.89 -14.46 5.27
CA ARG A 179 -8.76 -15.38 6.42
C ARG A 179 -9.64 -14.94 7.58
N ARG A 180 -9.52 -13.68 8.01
CA ARG A 180 -10.31 -13.13 9.12
C ARG A 180 -11.81 -13.20 8.83
N PHE A 181 -12.21 -12.90 7.60
CA PHE A 181 -13.61 -13.01 7.19
C PHE A 181 -14.12 -14.45 7.26
N ILE A 182 -13.40 -15.41 6.67
CA ILE A 182 -13.78 -16.84 6.66
C ILE A 182 -13.91 -17.35 8.09
N GLU A 183 -12.90 -17.10 8.93
CA GLU A 183 -12.94 -17.51 10.33
C GLU A 183 -14.13 -16.91 11.07
N SER A 184 -14.34 -15.60 10.95
CA SER A 184 -15.45 -14.91 11.61
C SER A 184 -16.81 -15.49 11.20
N LYS A 185 -17.06 -15.66 9.90
CA LYS A 185 -18.37 -16.10 9.41
C LYS A 185 -18.63 -17.58 9.63
N LEU A 186 -17.60 -18.43 9.55
CA LEU A 186 -17.75 -19.85 9.84
C LEU A 186 -17.89 -20.12 11.34
N LYS A 187 -17.16 -19.40 12.21
CA LYS A 187 -17.39 -19.43 13.66
C LYS A 187 -18.82 -19.01 14.00
N LEU A 188 -19.30 -17.93 13.41
CA LEU A 188 -20.68 -17.46 13.64
C LEU A 188 -21.73 -18.48 13.20
N ALA A 189 -21.51 -19.16 12.07
CA ALA A 189 -22.47 -20.12 11.53
C ALA A 189 -22.43 -21.51 12.19
N TYR A 190 -21.26 -21.96 12.65
CA TYR A 190 -21.04 -23.36 13.06
C TYR A 190 -20.49 -23.54 14.48
N GLY A 191 -20.20 -22.45 15.19
CA GLY A 191 -19.60 -22.46 16.54
C GLY A 191 -18.11 -22.78 16.53
N ASP A 192 -17.54 -23.12 17.69
CA ASP A 192 -16.11 -23.37 17.85
C ASP A 192 -15.59 -24.57 17.06
N ASP A 193 -16.47 -25.53 16.76
CA ASP A 193 -16.19 -26.73 15.96
C ASP A 193 -16.23 -26.47 14.44
N TRP A 194 -16.35 -25.22 14.00
CA TRP A 194 -16.42 -24.86 12.57
C TRP A 194 -15.30 -25.50 11.76
N TRP A 195 -14.06 -25.52 12.27
CA TRP A 195 -12.92 -26.13 11.57
C TRP A 195 -13.20 -27.59 11.24
N GLU A 196 -13.74 -28.34 12.21
CA GLU A 196 -14.00 -29.76 12.02
C GLU A 196 -15.28 -30.05 11.23
N ARG A 197 -16.23 -29.12 11.28
CA ARG A 197 -17.57 -29.32 10.76
C ARG A 197 -17.73 -28.89 9.31
N CYS A 198 -16.97 -27.89 8.87
CA CYS A 198 -17.27 -27.21 7.61
C CYS A 198 -16.05 -26.97 6.71
N ILE A 199 -14.84 -27.34 7.14
CA ILE A 199 -13.66 -27.36 6.27
C ILE A 199 -13.49 -28.77 5.69
N PRO A 200 -13.44 -28.94 4.35
CA PRO A 200 -13.25 -30.24 3.73
C PRO A 200 -12.02 -30.97 4.26
N LYS A 201 -12.17 -32.27 4.57
CA LYS A 201 -11.11 -33.09 5.19
C LYS A 201 -9.78 -33.02 4.42
N ASN A 202 -9.84 -33.12 3.09
CA ASN A 202 -8.66 -33.04 2.22
C ASN A 202 -7.91 -31.70 2.31
N ILE A 203 -8.60 -30.62 2.68
CA ILE A 203 -8.02 -29.28 2.89
C ILE A 203 -7.41 -29.20 4.29
N ARG A 204 -8.13 -29.64 5.33
CA ARG A 204 -7.62 -29.68 6.71
C ARG A 204 -6.35 -30.51 6.82
N ASP A 205 -6.35 -31.73 6.27
CA ASP A 205 -5.22 -32.66 6.35
C ASP A 205 -3.94 -32.02 5.76
N LYS A 206 -4.09 -31.24 4.66
CA LYS A 206 -2.97 -30.49 4.06
C LYS A 206 -2.51 -29.34 4.95
N ALA A 207 -3.44 -28.57 5.50
CA ALA A 207 -3.13 -27.42 6.35
C ALA A 207 -2.45 -27.86 7.64
N GLU A 208 -2.96 -28.89 8.30
CA GLU A 208 -2.43 -29.43 9.55
C GLU A 208 -1.02 -30.00 9.39
N LYS A 209 -0.69 -30.54 8.20
CA LYS A 209 0.68 -30.96 7.91
C LYS A 209 1.65 -29.78 7.94
N ILE A 210 1.28 -28.66 7.32
CA ILE A 210 2.09 -27.43 7.28
C ILE A 210 2.22 -26.85 8.69
N LEU A 211 1.10 -26.71 9.41
CA LEU A 211 1.08 -26.16 10.76
C LEU A 211 1.92 -26.97 11.75
N LYS A 212 1.93 -28.31 11.64
CA LYS A 212 2.78 -29.17 12.47
C LYS A 212 4.26 -28.87 12.30
N GLU A 213 4.70 -28.54 11.08
CA GLU A 213 6.08 -28.17 10.79
C GLU A 213 6.41 -26.78 11.36
N GLU A 214 5.51 -25.80 11.23
CA GLU A 214 5.69 -24.44 11.76
C GLU A 214 5.69 -24.41 13.30
N ILE A 215 4.79 -25.15 13.95
CA ILE A 215 4.74 -25.30 15.41
C ILE A 215 6.03 -25.95 15.92
N LYS A 216 6.57 -26.94 15.20
CA LYS A 216 7.85 -27.58 15.53
C LYS A 216 9.01 -26.59 15.46
N ASN A 217 8.93 -25.58 14.60
CA ASN A 217 9.91 -24.51 14.48
C ASN A 217 9.69 -23.38 15.51
N GLY A 218 8.70 -23.51 16.41
CA GLY A 218 8.43 -22.56 17.49
C GLY A 218 7.54 -21.38 17.09
N GLU A 219 6.86 -21.44 15.94
CA GLU A 219 5.98 -20.36 15.49
C GLU A 219 4.58 -20.45 16.11
N THR A 220 3.97 -19.29 16.37
CA THR A 220 2.56 -19.19 16.77
C THR A 220 1.72 -19.05 15.51
N VAL A 221 0.87 -20.05 15.24
CA VAL A 221 0.12 -20.15 13.98
C VAL A 221 -1.37 -20.38 14.23
N SER A 222 -2.22 -19.75 13.42
CA SER A 222 -3.66 -20.04 13.40
C SER A 222 -3.96 -21.22 12.48
N LYS A 223 -5.16 -21.82 12.62
CA LYS A 223 -5.60 -22.92 11.76
C LYS A 223 -5.61 -22.55 10.26
N LEU A 224 -5.85 -21.28 9.94
CA LEU A 224 -5.92 -20.81 8.56
C LEU A 224 -4.54 -20.55 7.94
N ASP A 225 -3.46 -20.47 8.72
CA ASP A 225 -2.13 -20.15 8.20
C ASP A 225 -1.53 -21.30 7.37
N GLY A 226 -1.96 -22.54 7.64
CA GLY A 226 -1.59 -23.71 6.82
C GLY A 226 -2.32 -23.78 5.48
N LEU A 227 -3.25 -22.86 5.18
CA LEU A 227 -3.98 -22.87 3.93
C LEU A 227 -3.20 -22.21 2.79
N GLN A 228 -3.31 -22.82 1.61
CA GLN A 228 -2.94 -22.19 0.35
C GLN A 228 -4.11 -21.32 -0.15
N PHE A 229 -3.79 -20.32 -0.95
CA PHE A 229 -4.79 -19.39 -1.47
C PHE A 229 -5.95 -20.06 -2.21
N SER A 230 -5.68 -21.12 -2.97
CA SER A 230 -6.71 -21.89 -3.68
C SER A 230 -7.70 -22.59 -2.74
N HIS A 231 -7.33 -22.85 -1.49
CA HIS A 231 -8.23 -23.47 -0.53
C HIS A 231 -9.37 -22.52 -0.12
N TYR A 232 -9.18 -21.19 -0.14
CA TYR A 232 -10.25 -20.26 0.25
C TYR A 232 -11.45 -20.35 -0.69
N GLU A 233 -11.21 -20.43 -2.00
CA GLU A 233 -12.25 -20.64 -2.99
C GLU A 233 -12.98 -21.97 -2.73
N GLN A 234 -12.24 -23.05 -2.52
CA GLN A 234 -12.82 -24.37 -2.22
C GLN A 234 -13.65 -24.38 -0.93
N ILE A 235 -13.20 -23.67 0.12
CA ILE A 235 -13.91 -23.54 1.38
C ILE A 235 -15.19 -22.72 1.19
N ILE A 236 -15.10 -21.55 0.56
CA ILE A 236 -16.26 -20.66 0.37
C ILE A 236 -17.31 -21.32 -0.53
N CYS A 237 -16.85 -21.93 -1.63
CA CYS A 237 -17.69 -22.58 -2.63
C CYS A 237 -18.12 -24.00 -2.24
N ASP A 238 -17.69 -24.53 -1.08
CA ASP A 238 -18.17 -25.82 -0.59
C ASP A 238 -19.70 -25.82 -0.45
N SER A 239 -20.34 -26.95 -0.76
CA SER A 239 -21.80 -27.06 -0.80
C SER A 239 -22.49 -26.71 0.52
N GLN A 240 -21.84 -26.98 1.66
CA GLN A 240 -22.35 -26.66 2.99
C GLN A 240 -22.12 -25.18 3.31
N ASN A 241 -20.91 -24.67 3.09
CA ASN A 241 -20.55 -23.28 3.36
C ASN A 241 -21.27 -22.29 2.46
N TRP A 242 -21.50 -22.67 1.20
CA TRP A 242 -22.19 -21.83 0.23
C TRP A 242 -23.61 -21.49 0.69
N LYS A 243 -24.30 -22.38 1.42
CA LYS A 243 -25.66 -22.11 1.94
C LYS A 243 -25.71 -20.87 2.82
N VAL A 244 -24.67 -20.62 3.61
CA VAL A 244 -24.58 -19.47 4.52
C VAL A 244 -23.87 -18.27 3.88
N LEU A 245 -22.90 -18.52 2.98
CA LEU A 245 -22.08 -17.47 2.37
C LEU A 245 -22.68 -16.90 1.07
N GLN A 246 -23.62 -17.58 0.42
CA GLN A 246 -24.24 -17.12 -0.84
C GLN A 246 -24.90 -15.74 -0.70
N VAL A 247 -25.48 -15.44 0.47
CA VAL A 247 -26.13 -14.15 0.74
C VAL A 247 -25.11 -13.01 0.67
N ILE A 248 -23.84 -13.29 0.95
CA ILE A 248 -22.75 -12.32 0.96
C ILE A 248 -22.16 -12.18 -0.44
N PHE A 249 -21.87 -13.31 -1.10
CA PHE A 249 -21.11 -13.31 -2.35
C PHE A 249 -21.97 -13.21 -3.62
N GLY A 250 -23.27 -13.50 -3.53
CA GLY A 250 -24.18 -13.49 -4.67
C GLY A 250 -23.93 -14.67 -5.61
N ASP A 251 -23.56 -14.39 -6.85
CA ASP A 251 -23.36 -15.43 -7.87
C ASP A 251 -22.03 -16.20 -7.67
N LYS A 252 -22.15 -17.52 -7.59
CA LYS A 252 -21.01 -18.44 -7.36
C LYS A 252 -20.01 -18.43 -8.52
N ASN A 253 -20.48 -18.44 -9.76
CA ASN A 253 -19.63 -18.49 -10.94
C ASN A 253 -18.85 -17.20 -11.10
N VAL A 254 -19.48 -16.05 -10.82
CA VAL A 254 -18.81 -14.75 -10.81
C VAL A 254 -17.70 -14.74 -9.76
N LEU A 255 -17.98 -15.21 -8.54
CA LEU A 255 -16.98 -15.31 -7.47
C LEU A 255 -15.79 -16.20 -7.89
N MET A 256 -16.07 -17.39 -8.43
CA MET A 256 -15.04 -18.31 -8.91
C MET A 256 -14.18 -17.70 -10.03
N GLY A 257 -14.79 -16.91 -10.92
CA GLY A 257 -14.07 -16.15 -11.95
C GLY A 257 -13.01 -15.22 -11.36
N HIS A 258 -13.38 -14.44 -10.35
CA HIS A 258 -12.44 -13.55 -9.66
C HIS A 258 -11.34 -14.31 -8.92
N PHE A 259 -11.67 -15.40 -8.22
CA PHE A 259 -10.65 -16.24 -7.58
C PHE A 259 -9.64 -16.81 -8.59
N ARG A 260 -10.11 -17.26 -9.76
CA ARG A 260 -9.23 -17.78 -10.82
C ARG A 260 -8.25 -16.71 -11.29
N THR A 261 -8.74 -15.49 -11.57
CA THR A 261 -7.90 -14.35 -11.95
C THR A 261 -6.83 -14.07 -10.87
N ILE A 262 -7.23 -14.06 -9.60
CA ILE A 262 -6.28 -13.81 -8.49
C ILE A 262 -5.22 -14.92 -8.41
N VAL A 263 -5.61 -16.20 -8.50
CA VAL A 263 -4.69 -17.35 -8.44
C VAL A 263 -3.66 -17.31 -9.56
N GLU A 264 -4.10 -17.03 -10.79
CA GLU A 264 -3.21 -16.95 -11.96
C GLU A 264 -2.12 -15.90 -11.76
N ILE A 265 -2.50 -14.72 -11.27
CA ILE A 265 -1.58 -13.60 -11.04
C ILE A 265 -0.69 -13.86 -9.83
N ARG A 266 -1.24 -14.40 -8.72
CA ARG A 266 -0.49 -14.80 -7.53
C ARG A 266 0.61 -15.80 -7.87
N ASN A 267 0.31 -16.81 -8.68
CA ASN A 267 1.29 -17.83 -9.06
C ASN A 267 2.45 -17.19 -9.86
N ARG A 268 2.16 -16.23 -10.74
CA ARG A 268 3.21 -15.48 -11.44
C ARG A 268 4.06 -14.64 -10.48
N VAL A 269 3.43 -13.96 -9.52
CA VAL A 269 4.13 -13.19 -8.48
C VAL A 269 5.04 -14.10 -7.64
N ALA A 270 4.52 -15.23 -7.14
CA ALA A 270 5.25 -16.16 -6.29
C ALA A 270 6.43 -16.85 -7.00
N HIS A 271 6.30 -17.12 -8.30
CA HIS A 271 7.38 -17.68 -9.12
C HIS A 271 8.31 -16.63 -9.74
N ASN A 272 8.24 -15.38 -9.27
CA ASN A 272 9.04 -14.26 -9.77
C ASN A 272 8.94 -14.07 -11.31
N ARG A 273 7.80 -14.45 -11.91
CA ARG A 273 7.52 -14.30 -13.34
C ARG A 273 7.03 -12.90 -13.63
N GLU A 274 7.40 -12.37 -14.79
CA GLU A 274 6.98 -11.06 -15.29
C GLU A 274 5.49 -10.82 -15.04
N ILE A 275 5.16 -9.64 -14.50
CA ILE A 275 3.81 -9.17 -14.23
C ILE A 275 3.60 -7.95 -15.10
N THR A 276 2.54 -7.95 -15.90
CA THR A 276 2.20 -6.80 -16.74
C THR A 276 1.26 -5.87 -16.02
N LEU A 277 1.14 -4.67 -16.56
CA LEU A 277 0.28 -3.65 -16.01
C LEU A 277 -1.20 -4.08 -16.08
N ASP A 278 -1.58 -4.77 -17.15
CA ASP A 278 -2.88 -5.43 -17.32
C ASP A 278 -3.14 -6.54 -16.28
N ASP A 279 -2.11 -7.26 -15.84
CA ASP A 279 -2.25 -8.20 -14.74
C ASP A 279 -2.59 -7.45 -13.44
N LYS A 280 -1.92 -6.33 -13.14
CA LYS A 280 -2.26 -5.52 -11.96
C LYS A 280 -3.70 -5.01 -12.02
N ILE A 281 -4.16 -4.55 -13.18
CA ILE A 281 -5.58 -4.20 -13.40
C ILE A 281 -6.48 -5.36 -12.98
N LYS A 282 -6.35 -6.50 -13.65
CA LYS A 282 -7.21 -7.66 -13.44
C LYS A 282 -7.20 -8.14 -11.98
N LEU A 283 -6.04 -8.08 -11.34
CA LEU A 283 -5.89 -8.36 -9.92
C LEU A 283 -6.71 -7.36 -9.12
N LEU A 284 -6.46 -6.06 -9.28
CA LEU A 284 -7.14 -5.02 -8.56
C LEU A 284 -8.67 -5.16 -8.72
N GLY A 285 -9.22 -5.24 -9.93
CA GLY A 285 -10.66 -5.39 -10.16
C GLY A 285 -11.25 -6.61 -9.43
N SER A 286 -10.53 -7.73 -9.41
CA SER A 286 -10.96 -8.93 -8.67
C SER A 286 -10.89 -8.75 -7.15
N LEU A 287 -9.87 -8.07 -6.64
CA LEU A 287 -9.75 -7.75 -5.21
C LEU A 287 -10.84 -6.78 -4.77
N VAL A 288 -11.19 -5.77 -5.60
CA VAL A 288 -12.31 -4.86 -5.34
C VAL A 288 -13.60 -5.64 -5.23
N TYR A 289 -13.90 -6.42 -6.25
CA TYR A 289 -15.14 -7.17 -6.29
C TYR A 289 -15.31 -7.99 -5.00
N ILE A 290 -14.33 -8.80 -4.63
CA ILE A 290 -14.47 -9.66 -3.45
C ILE A 290 -14.54 -8.83 -2.17
N ARG A 291 -13.65 -7.84 -1.99
CA ARG A 291 -13.64 -7.06 -0.75
C ARG A 291 -14.89 -6.18 -0.57
N THR A 292 -15.58 -5.76 -1.64
CA THR A 292 -16.89 -5.09 -1.49
C THR A 292 -17.93 -6.05 -0.90
N LYS A 293 -17.89 -7.34 -1.26
CA LYS A 293 -18.72 -8.37 -0.63
C LYS A 293 -18.35 -8.60 0.83
N LEU A 294 -17.05 -8.62 1.17
CA LEU A 294 -16.59 -8.76 2.56
C LEU A 294 -17.04 -7.58 3.44
N LYS A 295 -17.00 -6.35 2.91
CA LYS A 295 -17.28 -5.10 3.66
C LYS A 295 -18.75 -4.68 3.68
N GLY A 296 -19.57 -5.16 2.74
CA GLY A 296 -21.01 -4.87 2.68
C GLY A 296 -21.79 -5.27 3.94
N GLN A 297 -21.16 -5.98 4.89
CA GLN A 297 -21.77 -6.33 6.17
C GLN A 297 -21.56 -5.31 7.30
N LYS A 298 -20.55 -4.41 7.25
CA LYS A 298 -20.41 -3.36 8.29
C LYS A 298 -21.62 -2.43 8.36
N THR A 299 -22.39 -2.31 7.28
CA THR A 299 -23.61 -1.49 7.21
C THR A 299 -24.89 -2.27 7.59
N LEU A 300 -24.85 -3.61 7.57
CA LEU A 300 -25.99 -4.49 7.87
C LEU A 300 -25.98 -5.01 9.30
N ASP A 301 -24.78 -5.24 9.87
CA ASP A 301 -24.62 -5.63 11.27
C ASP A 301 -25.02 -4.46 12.21
N ASN A 302 -24.76 -3.20 11.80
CA ASN A 302 -25.23 -1.98 12.50
C ASN A 302 -26.74 -1.69 12.37
N LEU A 303 -27.49 -2.49 11.60
CA LEU A 303 -28.95 -2.38 11.44
C LEU A 303 -29.72 -3.47 12.23
N LEU A 304 -28.99 -4.37 12.91
CA LEU A 304 -29.56 -5.47 13.67
C LEU A 304 -29.12 -5.48 15.16
N ASP A 305 -28.39 -4.45 15.59
CA ASP A 305 -28.22 -4.03 17.00
C ASP A 305 -29.04 -2.75 17.25
#